data_AF-A0A968B452-F1
#
_entry.id   AF-A0A968B452-F1
#
_cell.length_a   1.000
_cell.length_b   1.000
_cell.length_c   1.000
_cell.angle_alpha   90.00
_cell.angle_beta   90.00
_cell.angle_gamma   90.00
#
_symmetry.space_group_name_H-M   'P 1'
#
loop_
_entity.id
_entity.type
_entity.pdbx_description
1 polymer ?
#
loop_
_entity_poly.entity_id
_entity_poly.type
_entity_poly.pdbx_seq_one_letter_code
_entity_poly.pdbx_strand_id
1 'polypeptide(L)'
;LNNMEQVIKIIRQSQTVESARSNLMAAFALSQIQAQAILDMPLRRLAKLEQDKITEEYAAVIKNISYLEDLLANPRKVLSLVAQDAEELKTK
;
A
#
# COMPACT_ATOMS: atom_id res chain seq x y z
N LEU A 1 3.34 -1.50 -11.66
CA LEU A 1 4.47 -0.54 -11.74
C LEU A 1 4.93 -0.23 -13.18
N ASN A 2 4.26 -0.73 -14.22
CA ASN A 2 4.71 -0.63 -15.62
C ASN A 2 4.69 0.77 -16.25
N ASN A 3 4.34 1.83 -15.50
CA ASN A 3 4.18 3.19 -16.01
C ASN A 3 5.07 4.23 -15.27
N MET A 4 6.10 3.80 -14.55
CA MET A 4 7.01 4.70 -13.82
C MET A 4 7.67 5.75 -14.73
N GLU A 5 8.03 5.39 -15.95
CA GLU A 5 8.55 6.34 -16.94
C GLU A 5 7.53 7.41 -17.32
N GLN A 6 6.26 7.01 -17.46
CA GLN A 6 5.17 7.93 -17.78
C GLN A 6 4.86 8.87 -16.61
N VAL A 7 4.92 8.37 -15.37
CA VAL A 7 4.80 9.19 -14.15
C VAL A 7 5.91 10.24 -14.12
N ILE A 8 7.17 9.84 -14.32
CA ILE A 8 8.31 10.77 -14.36
C ILE A 8 8.13 11.80 -15.48
N LYS A 9 7.68 11.37 -16.66
CA LYS A 9 7.41 12.27 -17.78
C LYS A 9 6.36 13.33 -17.43
N ILE A 10 5.24 12.92 -16.84
CA ILE A 10 4.16 13.84 -16.40
C ILE A 10 4.69 14.85 -15.37
N ILE A 11 5.46 14.37 -14.39
CA ILE A 11 6.06 15.25 -13.36
C ILE A 11 7.01 16.26 -14.00
N ARG A 12 7.90 15.84 -14.90
CA ARG A 12 8.87 16.72 -15.59
C ARG A 12 8.23 17.72 -16.55
N GLN A 13 7.07 17.40 -17.12
CA GLN A 13 6.32 18.29 -18.03
C GLN A 13 5.44 19.30 -17.29
N SER A 14 5.18 19.06 -16.01
CA SER A 14 4.33 19.92 -15.18
C SER A 14 5.11 21.13 -14.67
N GLN A 15 4.49 22.32 -14.70
CA GLN A 15 5.15 23.58 -14.31
C GLN A 15 5.22 23.76 -12.79
N THR A 16 4.26 23.20 -12.06
CA THR A 16 4.14 23.29 -10.60
C THR A 16 3.79 21.93 -9.99
N VAL A 17 4.03 21.77 -8.68
CA VAL A 17 3.68 20.57 -7.92
C VAL A 17 2.17 20.31 -7.98
N GLU A 18 1.34 21.34 -7.84
CA GLU A 18 -0.12 21.25 -7.98
C GLU A 18 -0.55 20.76 -9.36
N SER A 19 0.09 21.25 -10.43
CA SER A 19 -0.20 20.80 -11.79
C SER A 19 0.23 19.34 -11.99
N ALA A 20 1.38 18.93 -11.46
CA ALA A 20 1.83 17.54 -11.49
C ALA A 20 0.85 16.62 -10.76
N ARG A 21 0.41 17.01 -9.56
CA ARG A 21 -0.58 16.25 -8.78
C ARG A 21 -1.88 16.07 -9.56
N SER A 22 -2.40 17.16 -10.13
CA SER A 22 -3.65 17.15 -10.89
C SER A 22 -3.55 16.29 -12.16
N ASN A 23 -2.42 16.38 -12.86
CA ASN A 23 -2.13 15.56 -14.04
C ASN A 23 -1.98 14.07 -13.69
N LEU A 24 -1.33 13.73 -12.59
CA LEU A 24 -1.21 12.35 -12.11
C LEU A 24 -2.57 11.77 -11.72
N MET A 25 -3.42 12.55 -11.04
CA MET A 25 -4.78 12.14 -10.72
C MET A 25 -5.60 11.86 -11.98
N ALA A 26 -5.55 12.76 -12.97
CA ALA A 26 -6.29 12.61 -14.22
C ALA A 26 -5.78 11.44 -15.08
N ALA A 27 -4.46 11.28 -15.21
CA ALA A 27 -3.86 10.27 -16.09
C ALA A 27 -3.98 8.84 -15.55
N PHE A 28 -3.99 8.67 -14.22
CA PHE A 28 -3.96 7.35 -13.57
C PHE A 28 -5.18 7.09 -12.67
N ALA A 29 -6.20 7.95 -12.72
CA ALA A 29 -7.40 7.87 -11.87
C ALA A 29 -7.07 7.74 -10.37
N LEU A 30 -6.02 8.45 -9.91
CA LEU A 30 -5.54 8.39 -8.54
C LEU A 30 -6.30 9.36 -7.65
N SER A 31 -6.44 9.00 -6.37
CA SER A 31 -6.88 9.94 -5.35
C SER A 31 -5.81 11.02 -5.09
N GLN A 32 -6.22 12.13 -4.48
CA GLN A 32 -5.29 13.20 -4.11
C GLN A 32 -4.17 12.70 -3.19
N ILE A 33 -4.50 11.83 -2.23
CA ILE A 33 -3.53 11.26 -1.29
C ILE A 33 -2.54 10.35 -2.02
N GLN A 34 -3.02 9.53 -2.96
CA GLN A 34 -2.17 8.65 -3.77
C GLN A 34 -1.23 9.46 -4.68
N ALA A 35 -1.74 10.49 -5.36
CA ALA A 35 -0.93 11.34 -6.21
C ALA A 35 0.13 12.10 -5.40
N GLN A 36 -0.22 12.60 -4.21
CA GLN A 36 0.73 13.24 -3.30
C GLN A 36 1.81 12.26 -2.85
N ALA A 37 1.44 11.04 -2.43
CA ALA A 37 2.39 10.02 -2.04
C ALA A 37 3.38 9.65 -3.17
N ILE A 38 2.96 9.74 -4.43
CA ILE A 38 3.86 9.57 -5.59
C ILE A 38 4.85 10.73 -5.72
N LEU A 39 4.41 11.97 -5.51
CA LEU A 39 5.28 13.13 -5.56
C LEU A 39 6.31 13.14 -4.42
N ASP A 40 5.93 12.61 -3.26
CA ASP A 40 6.80 12.53 -2.07
C ASP A 40 7.79 11.35 -2.13
N MET A 41 7.69 10.47 -3.13
CA MET A 41 8.58 9.31 -3.24
C MET A 41 10.01 9.71 -3.59
N PRO A 42 11.03 9.26 -2.82
CA PRO A 42 12.42 9.51 -3.17
C PRO A 42 12.87 8.61 -4.33
N LEU A 43 13.73 9.12 -5.22
CA LEU A 43 14.24 8.40 -6.41
C LEU A 43 14.85 7.02 -6.11
N ARG A 44 15.36 6.79 -4.91
CA ARG A 44 15.88 5.46 -4.49
C ARG A 44 14.82 4.35 -4.51
N ARG A 45 13.53 4.69 -4.35
CA ARG A 45 12.41 3.73 -4.41
C ARG A 45 12.18 3.17 -5.81
N LEU A 46 12.81 3.77 -6.83
CA LEU A 46 12.79 3.27 -8.20
C LEU A 46 13.69 2.06 -8.41
N ALA A 47 14.61 1.77 -7.47
CA ALA A 47 15.47 0.59 -7.57
C ALA A 47 14.62 -0.69 -7.55
N LYS A 48 14.99 -1.68 -8.37
CA LYS A 48 14.22 -2.94 -8.53
C LYS A 48 13.92 -3.61 -7.18
N LEU A 49 14.91 -3.72 -6.30
CA LEU A 49 14.73 -4.29 -4.96
C LEU A 49 13.70 -3.55 -4.11
N GLU A 50 13.60 -2.22 -4.24
CA GLU A 50 12.60 -1.43 -3.52
C GLU A 50 11.20 -1.58 -4.13
N GLN A 51 11.10 -1.75 -5.46
CA GLN A 51 9.84 -2.06 -6.12
C GLN A 51 9.31 -3.45 -5.76
N ASP A 52 10.19 -4.44 -5.69
CA ASP A 52 9.86 -5.81 -5.30
C ASP A 52 9.34 -5.83 -3.86
N LYS A 53 10.02 -5.13 -2.93
CA LYS A 53 9.54 -4.94 -1.54
C LYS A 53 8.15 -4.35 -1.46
N ILE A 54 7.86 -3.27 -2.21
CA ILE A 54 6.52 -2.66 -2.22
C ILE A 54 5.46 -3.66 -2.71
N THR A 55 5.81 -4.49 -3.69
CA THR A 55 4.89 -5.51 -4.24
C THR A 55 4.64 -6.63 -3.22
N GLU A 56 5.68 -7.06 -2.50
CA GLU A 56 5.57 -8.02 -1.41
C GLU A 56 4.76 -7.47 -0.23
N GLU A 57 5.02 -6.23 0.18
CA GLU A 57 4.23 -5.54 1.21
C GLU A 57 2.76 -5.45 0.82
N TYR A 58 2.46 -5.08 -0.42
CA TYR A 58 1.09 -5.06 -0.93
C TYR A 58 0.42 -6.43 -0.83
N ALA A 59 1.10 -7.49 -1.28
CA ALA A 59 0.57 -8.86 -1.20
C ALA A 59 0.33 -9.30 0.25
N ALA A 60 1.25 -8.95 1.16
CA ALA A 60 1.11 -9.23 2.59
C ALA A 60 -0.08 -8.48 3.21
N VAL A 61 -0.29 -7.21 2.85
CA VAL A 61 -1.43 -6.42 3.31
C VAL A 61 -2.74 -7.03 2.82
N ILE A 62 -2.85 -7.41 1.55
CA ILE A 62 -4.05 -8.07 1.01
C ILE A 62 -4.33 -9.40 1.74
N LYS A 63 -3.29 -10.19 2.00
CA LYS A 63 -3.43 -11.43 2.77
C LYS A 63 -3.92 -11.18 4.19
N ASN A 64 -3.40 -10.15 4.85
CA ASN A 64 -3.83 -9.76 6.19
C ASN A 64 -5.27 -9.27 6.20
N ILE A 65 -5.69 -8.47 5.21
CA ILE A 65 -7.09 -8.04 5.07
C ILE A 65 -8.00 -9.27 4.98
N SER A 66 -7.69 -10.21 4.09
CA SER A 66 -8.49 -11.44 3.94
C SER A 66 -8.56 -12.26 5.22
N TYR A 67 -7.45 -12.40 5.94
CA TYR A 67 -7.42 -13.08 7.24
C TYR A 67 -8.31 -12.38 8.27
N LEU A 68 -8.21 -11.06 8.37
CA LEU A 68 -8.99 -10.27 9.34
C LEU A 68 -10.49 -10.29 9.00
N GLU A 69 -10.85 -10.21 7.72
CA GLU A 69 -12.25 -10.33 7.28
C GLU A 69 -12.84 -11.70 7.61
N ASP A 70 -12.11 -12.79 7.35
CA ASP A 70 -12.54 -14.16 7.69
C ASP A 70 -12.65 -14.37 9.21
N LEU A 71 -11.72 -13.79 9.99
CA LEU A 71 -11.78 -13.82 11.44
C LEU A 71 -13.02 -13.08 11.97
N LEU A 72 -13.27 -11.86 11.49
CA LEU A 72 -14.42 -11.05 11.92
C LEU A 72 -15.77 -11.64 11.48
N ALA A 73 -15.81 -12.37 10.36
CA ALA A 73 -17.01 -13.04 9.88
C ALA A 73 -17.40 -14.25 10.75
N ASN A 74 -16.50 -14.80 11.57
CA ASN A 74 -16.76 -16.00 12.36
C ASN A 74 -16.50 -15.77 13.86
N PRO A 75 -17.56 -15.53 14.66
CA PRO A 75 -17.44 -15.32 16.11
C PRO A 75 -16.75 -16.47 16.86
N ARG A 76 -16.83 -17.71 16.37
CA ARG A 76 -16.13 -18.85 16.99
C ARG A 76 -14.62 -18.76 16.79
N LYS A 77 -14.15 -18.34 15.60
CA LYS A 77 -12.71 -18.13 15.34
C LYS A 77 -12.15 -17.05 16.25
N VAL A 78 -12.89 -15.97 16.47
CA VAL A 78 -12.50 -14.91 17.42
C VAL A 78 -12.34 -15.47 18.83
N LEU A 79 -13.32 -16.23 19.32
CA LEU A 79 -13.24 -16.83 20.66
C LEU A 79 -12.09 -17.83 20.79
N SER A 80 -11.84 -18.64 19.76
CA SER A 80 -10.70 -19.56 19.73
C SER A 80 -9.37 -18.83 19.76
N LEU A 81 -9.24 -17.72 19.01
CA LEU A 81 -8.03 -16.89 19.02
C LEU A 81 -7.79 -16.27 20.39
N VAL A 82 -8.83 -15.72 21.02
CA VAL A 82 -8.73 -15.15 22.38
C VAL A 82 -8.32 -16.19 23.41
N ALA A 83 -8.87 -17.41 23.32
CA ALA A 83 -8.50 -18.50 24.22
C ALA A 83 -7.03 -18.93 24.01
N GLN A 84 -6.56 -18.97 22.76
CA GLN A 84 -5.17 -19.27 22.43
C GLN A 84 -4.22 -18.20 22.98
N ASP A 85 -4.53 -16.92 22.76
CA ASP A 85 -3.73 -15.79 23.26
C ASP A 85 -3.66 -15.80 24.80
N ALA A 86 -4.76 -16.11 25.48
CA ALA A 86 -4.80 -16.22 26.93
C ALA A 86 -3.93 -17.37 27.48
N GLU A 87 -3.93 -18.52 26.80
CA GLU A 87 -3.07 -19.65 27.20
C GLU A 87 -1.59 -19.34 26.94
N GLU A 88 -1.27 -18.69 25.81
CA GLU A 88 0.10 -18.29 25.50
C GLU A 88 0.67 -17.33 26.57
N LEU A 89 -0.14 -16.36 27.01
CA LEU A 89 0.22 -15.44 28.10
C LEU A 89 0.43 -16.14 29.44
N LYS A 90 -0.28 -17.23 29.71
CA LYS A 90 -0.16 -18.01 30.94
C LYS A 90 1.09 -18.89 30.94
N THR A 91 1.53 -19.34 29.77
CA THR A 91 2.73 -20.18 29.61
C THR A 91 4.03 -19.38 29.50
N LYS A 92 3.95 -18.06 29.31
CA LYS A 92 5.09 -17.12 29.38
C LYS A 92 5.32 -16.64 30.80
#